data_AF-A0A381SLS4-F1
#
_entry.id   AF-A0A381SLS4-F1
#
_cell.length_a   1.000
_cell.length_b   1.000
_cell.length_c   1.000
_cell.angle_alpha   90.00
_cell.angle_beta   90.00
_cell.angle_gamma   90.00
#
_symmetry.space_group_name_H-M   'P 1'
#
loop_
_entity.id
_entity.type
_entity.pdbx_description
1 polymer ?
#
loop_
_entity_poly.entity_id
_entity_poly.type
_entity_poly.pdbx_seq_one_letter_code
_entity_poly.pdbx_strand_id
1 'polypeptide(L)' 'MLVPCPWCGERDESEFSFGGEAHLERPEDSCSDKEWTEYIFMRKNIKGEQKERW' A
#
# COMPACT_ATOMS: atom_id res chain seq x y z
N MET A 1 -17.70 -1.88 3.13
CA MET A 1 -16.98 -2.33 4.35
C MET A 1 -16.93 -1.17 5.33
N LEU A 2 -16.76 -1.42 6.63
CA LEU A 2 -16.43 -0.36 7.59
C LEU A 2 -14.93 -0.35 7.87
N VAL A 3 -14.28 0.79 7.61
CA VAL A 3 -12.86 1.00 7.88
C VAL A 3 -12.72 1.75 9.21
N PRO A 4 -11.97 1.22 10.19
CA PRO A 4 -11.74 1.88 11.46
C PRO A 4 -10.65 2.96 11.32
N CYS A 5 -11.04 4.15 10.87
CA CYS A 5 -10.10 5.26 10.74
C CYS A 5 -9.57 5.66 12.14
N PRO A 6 -8.24 5.72 12.34
CA PRO A 6 -7.65 5.98 13.65
C PRO A 6 -7.98 7.37 14.21
N TRP A 7 -8.49 8.28 13.38
CA TRP A 7 -8.85 9.64 13.75
C TRP A 7 -10.36 9.87 13.78
N CYS A 8 -11.11 9.19 12.92
CA CYS A 8 -12.52 9.48 12.64
C CYS A 8 -13.49 8.38 13.12
N GLY A 9 -12.98 7.24 13.60
CA GLY A 9 -13.78 6.07 13.95
C GLY A 9 -14.16 5.21 12.74
N GLU A 10 -15.19 4.38 12.90
CA GLU A 10 -15.73 3.54 11.82
C GLU A 10 -16.38 4.40 10.74
N ARG A 11 -15.97 4.20 9.48
CA ARG A 11 -16.45 4.94 8.31
C ARG A 11 -16.66 4.00 7.14
N ASP A 12 -17.52 4.39 6.20
CA ASP A 12 -17.76 3.59 5.01
C ASP A 12 -16.52 3.58 4.10
N GLU A 13 -16.23 2.44 3.46
CA GLU A 13 -15.07 2.27 2.57
C GLU A 13 -15.03 3.29 1.42
N SER A 14 -16.19 3.80 0.98
CA SER A 14 -16.29 4.79 -0.09
C SER A 14 -15.71 6.16 0.28
N GLU A 15 -15.46 6.43 1.57
CA GLU A 15 -14.77 7.64 2.02
C GLU A 15 -13.24 7.56 1.83
N PHE A 16 -12.69 6.39 1.51
CA PHE A 16 -11.24 6.14 1.44
C PHE A 16 -10.76 5.81 0.02
N SER A 17 -9.45 5.89 -0.18
CA SER A 17 -8.81 5.50 -1.44
C SER A 17 -7.88 4.32 -1.19
N PHE A 18 -8.06 3.24 -1.95
CA PHE A 18 -7.20 2.07 -1.81
C PHE A 18 -5.77 2.37 -2.27
N GLY A 19 -4.82 2.30 -1.34
CA GLY A 19 -3.40 2.66 -1.53
C GLY A 19 -2.47 1.49 -1.87
N GLY A 20 -3.01 0.27 -1.99
CA GLY A 20 -2.23 -0.95 -2.30
C GLY A 20 -1.37 -1.44 -1.14
N GLU A 21 -0.30 -2.17 -1.45
CA GLU A 21 0.62 -2.78 -0.46
C GLU A 21 1.17 -1.75 0.54
N ALA A 22 1.17 -2.11 1.83
CA ALA A 22 1.79 -1.33 2.89
C ALA A 22 3.29 -1.64 3.01
N HIS A 23 4.03 -0.73 3.65
CA HIS A 23 5.46 -0.90 3.95
C HIS A 23 6.36 -1.04 2.70
N LEU A 24 5.92 -0.51 1.55
CA LEU A 24 6.80 -0.37 0.40
C LEU A 24 7.68 0.88 0.56
N GLU A 25 8.96 0.67 0.76
CA GLU A 25 9.94 1.75 0.90
C GLU A 25 10.51 2.14 -0.47
N ARG A 26 10.67 3.45 -0.67
CA ARG A 26 11.31 3.98 -1.88
C ARG A 26 12.81 3.73 -1.78
N PRO A 27 13.44 3.11 -2.80
CA PRO A 27 14.89 2.92 -2.81
C PRO A 27 15.62 4.26 -2.95
N GLU A 28 16.89 4.29 -2.56
CA GLU A 28 17.76 5.46 -2.70
C GLU A 28 18.05 5.79 -4.17
N ASP A 29 18.47 7.03 -4.45
CA ASP A 29 18.74 7.50 -5.81
C ASP A 29 19.91 6.77 -6.49
N SER A 30 20.77 6.09 -5.72
CA SER A 30 21.86 5.25 -6.22
C SER A 30 21.46 3.81 -6.53
N CYS A 31 20.18 3.47 -6.45
CA CYS A 31 19.71 2.12 -6.77
C CYS A 31 19.88 1.78 -8.26
N SER A 32 19.90 0.49 -8.55
CA SER A 32 19.95 -0.01 -9.93
C SER A 32 18.60 0.17 -10.64
N ASP A 33 18.63 0.21 -11.97
CA ASP A 33 17.42 0.24 -12.80
C ASP A 33 16.46 -0.91 -12.49
N LYS A 34 17.00 -2.08 -12.10
CA LYS A 34 16.20 -3.24 -11.71
C LYS A 34 15.43 -2.97 -10.43
N GLU A 35 16.12 -2.51 -9.38
CA GLU A 35 15.48 -2.16 -8.10
C GLU A 35 14.45 -1.04 -8.27
N TRP A 36 14.79 -0.05 -9.09
CA TRP A 36 13.87 1.04 -9.43
C TRP A 36 12.62 0.54 -10.16
N THR A 37 12.78 -0.36 -11.13
CA THR A 37 11.68 -0.99 -11.87
C THR A 37 10.79 -1.84 -10.94
N GLU A 38 11.40 -2.62 -10.04
CA GLU A 38 10.66 -3.39 -9.04
C GLU A 38 9.84 -2.46 -8.12
N TYR A 39 10.43 -1.36 -7.64
CA TYR A 39 9.71 -0.38 -6.83
C TYR A 39 8.55 0.29 -7.57
N ILE A 40 8.70 0.62 -8.86
CA ILE A 40 7.63 1.28 -9.62
C ILE A 40 6.48 0.32 -9.91
N PHE A 41 6.78 -0.90 -10.38
CA PHE A 41 5.76 -1.75 -11.02
C PHE A 41 5.34 -2.97 -10.21
N MET A 42 6.16 -3.44 -9.26
CA MET A 42 5.91 -4.71 -8.57
C MET A 42 5.29 -4.51 -7.19
N ARG A 43 4.23 -5.26 -6.89
CA ARG A 43 3.58 -5.31 -5.57
C ARG A 43 3.30 -6.75 -5.19
N LYS A 44 3.30 -7.06 -3.90
CA LYS A 44 2.80 -8.34 -3.40
C LYS A 44 1.28 -8.39 -3.58
N ASN A 45 0.80 -9.49 -4.14
CA ASN A 45 -0.62 -9.78 -4.30
C ASN A 45 -0.94 -11.06 -3.53
N ILE A 46 -1.06 -10.94 -2.21
CA ILE A 46 -1.18 -12.09 -1.31
C ILE A 46 -2.61 -12.61 -1.35
N LYS A 47 -2.78 -13.89 -1.71
CA LYS A 47 -4.07 -14.58 -1.55
C LYS A 47 -4.24 -14.98 -0.08
N GLY A 48 -4.76 -14.06 0.72
CA GLY A 48 -4.94 -14.23 2.16
C GLY A 48 -4.85 -12.91 2.90
N GLU A 49 -4.30 -12.93 4.11
CA GLU A 49 -4.02 -11.72 4.87
C GLU A 49 -2.97 -10.85 4.16
N GLN A 50 -3.32 -9.59 3.89
CA GLN A 50 -2.48 -8.62 3.23
C GLN A 50 -2.36 -7.36 4.07
N LYS A 51 -1.14 -6.82 4.16
CA LYS A 51 -0.90 -5.50 4.76
C LYS A 51 -1.01 -4.45 3.67
N GLU A 52 -1.92 -3.50 3.85
CA GLU A 52 -2.31 -2.54 2.82
C GLU A 52 -2.54 -1.13 3.40
N ARG A 53 -2.65 -0.15 2.51
CA ARG A 53 -2.90 1.26 2.82
C ARG A 53 -4.29 1.66 2.33
N TRP A 54 -4.93 2.54 3.10
CA TRP A 54 -6.25 3.12 2.86
C TRP A 54 -6.23 4.61 3.16
#